data_AF-A0ABC9FXF2-F1
#
_entry.id   AF-A0ABC9FXF2-F1
#
_cell.length_a   1.000
_cell.length_b   1.000
_cell.length_c   1.000
_cell.angle_alpha   90.00
_cell.angle_beta   90.00
_cell.angle_gamma   90.00
#
_symmetry.space_group_name_H-M   'P 1'
#
loop_
_entity.id
_entity.type
_entity.pdbx_description
1 polymer ?
#
loop_
_entity_poly.entity_id
_entity_poly.type
_entity_poly.pdbx_seq_one_letter_code
_entity_poly.pdbx_strand_id
1 'polypeptide(L)'
;MDTLPPPQIMGEGEDRISGLPDELLHGILLRLRSARAAARTSVLSRRWHHAASRLPTLLLFGPDAPPPASILDSVDAALAAYRAPSVKHLAITFPSKSPAVLPHRVAPWLRFASERVAGTLFLSFPYQVAWPSAAPEEPEVELPVCGGATEINLTLEYRWRLRVQLAGLFTALTTLRIHSVTMEGSELTALVSTQCPNLRELSLYVKLVAASDVSICSDSLYSLVLRVRIIQRLELMTPGLHLLTLSHSVQKAHISAPKLARLVWKGHAYDPCRHQFADVGHPLQCLDIRGESIVAPLMQRFDKVVKLILDIFVPQGVVGYASFLDKTNKLPKCESLMVTLTYTDHGLVPIMLHLLRMCYGTRKLSVLLHDPFAPSSGYSCVSSCPCRMAESHKINYIAIDSLEELEIYYFTGSDEEMEFVHKLSSCNSATLKNLVIYYTLFPGPPLTKKVCEMVRNRCDPKVKVEFYLNSHGKWLCFD
;
A
#
# COMPACT_ATOMS: atom_id res chain seq x y z
N MET A 1 9.58 33.88 -80.93
CA MET A 1 10.32 33.82 -79.65
C MET A 1 9.29 33.99 -78.57
N ASP A 2 8.78 32.88 -78.05
CA ASP A 2 7.74 32.89 -77.04
C ASP A 2 8.35 33.19 -75.67
N THR A 3 7.86 34.23 -75.01
CA THR A 3 8.24 34.54 -73.63
C THR A 3 7.56 33.56 -72.70
N LEU A 4 8.36 32.63 -72.15
CA LEU A 4 7.97 31.74 -71.07
C LEU A 4 7.31 32.52 -69.92
N PRO A 5 6.21 32.01 -69.32
CA PRO A 5 5.69 32.56 -68.08
C PRO A 5 6.71 32.36 -66.94
N PRO A 6 6.71 33.22 -65.91
CA PRO A 6 7.60 33.05 -64.76
C PRO A 6 7.33 31.71 -64.05
N PRO A 7 8.35 31.08 -63.44
CA PRO A 7 8.18 29.81 -62.76
C PRO A 7 7.17 29.96 -61.62
N GLN A 8 6.10 29.18 -61.69
CA GLN A 8 5.20 29.00 -60.55
C GLN A 8 6.00 28.40 -59.39
N ILE A 9 6.10 29.13 -58.28
CA ILE A 9 6.71 28.63 -57.05
C ILE A 9 5.80 27.52 -56.53
N MET A 10 6.17 26.26 -56.83
CA MET A 10 5.46 25.09 -56.34
C MET A 10 5.61 24.97 -54.82
N GLY A 11 4.52 25.30 -54.11
CA GLY A 11 4.29 24.89 -52.73
C GLY A 11 5.18 25.57 -51.69
N GLU A 12 4.73 26.72 -51.20
CA GLU A 12 4.84 26.95 -49.76
C GLU A 12 4.18 25.76 -49.05
N GLY A 13 4.93 25.05 -48.22
CA GLY A 13 4.43 23.90 -47.47
C GLY A 13 3.37 24.36 -46.47
N GLU A 14 2.11 24.26 -46.87
CA GLU A 14 0.92 24.64 -46.09
C GLU A 14 1.02 24.10 -44.65
N ASP A 15 1.09 24.99 -43.65
CA ASP A 15 1.27 24.62 -42.24
C ASP A 15 -0.01 24.03 -41.64
N ARG A 16 -0.26 22.78 -42.00
CA ARG A 16 -1.38 21.95 -41.53
C ARG A 16 -1.27 21.60 -40.04
N ILE A 17 -0.12 21.81 -39.41
CA ILE A 17 0.13 21.49 -38.00
C ILE A 17 -0.29 22.67 -37.11
N SER A 18 -0.01 23.91 -37.52
CA SER A 18 -0.57 25.12 -36.87
C SER A 18 -2.04 25.36 -37.19
N GLY A 19 -2.54 24.81 -38.30
CA GLY A 19 -3.95 24.90 -38.71
C GLY A 19 -4.92 24.03 -37.91
N LEU A 20 -4.46 23.05 -37.12
CA LEU A 20 -5.33 22.09 -36.43
C LEU A 20 -6.41 22.74 -35.53
N PRO A 21 -7.62 22.16 -35.43
CA PRO A 21 -8.62 22.54 -34.42
C PRO A 21 -8.09 22.41 -32.99
N ASP A 22 -8.56 23.29 -32.10
CA ASP A 22 -8.09 23.34 -30.71
C ASP A 22 -8.34 22.01 -29.98
N GLU A 23 -9.42 21.29 -30.27
CA GLU A 23 -9.75 19.98 -29.68
C GLU A 23 -8.66 18.94 -29.98
N LEU A 24 -8.14 18.93 -31.22
CA LEU A 24 -7.06 18.04 -31.62
C LEU A 24 -5.72 18.47 -30.99
N LEU A 25 -5.46 19.78 -30.88
CA LEU A 25 -4.30 20.29 -30.16
C LEU A 25 -4.30 19.85 -28.69
N HIS A 26 -5.41 20.06 -27.97
CA HIS A 26 -5.55 19.59 -26.59
C HIS A 26 -5.41 18.06 -26.49
N GLY A 27 -5.99 17.31 -27.43
CA GLY A 27 -5.88 15.85 -27.51
C GLY A 27 -4.44 15.34 -27.70
N ILE A 28 -3.65 15.99 -28.55
CA ILE A 28 -2.22 15.69 -28.76
C ILE A 28 -1.43 16.03 -27.49
N LEU A 29 -1.60 17.24 -26.95
CA LEU A 29 -0.86 17.74 -25.80
C LEU A 29 -1.11 16.91 -24.53
N LEU A 30 -2.35 16.46 -24.29
CA LEU A 30 -2.67 15.55 -23.18
C LEU A 30 -1.99 14.18 -23.32
N ARG A 31 -1.78 13.69 -24.54
CA ARG A 31 -1.07 12.42 -24.79
C ARG A 31 0.44 12.51 -24.53
N LEU A 32 1.03 13.71 -24.55
CA LEU A 32 2.44 13.91 -24.17
C LEU A 32 2.70 13.67 -22.68
N ARG A 33 1.67 13.78 -21.82
CA ARG A 33 1.73 13.54 -20.36
C ARG A 33 2.86 14.29 -19.63
N SER A 34 3.31 15.43 -20.17
CA SER A 34 4.44 16.20 -19.67
C SER A 34 4.24 17.67 -20.03
N ALA A 35 4.15 18.54 -19.03
CA ALA A 35 4.00 19.98 -19.27
C ALA A 35 5.21 20.57 -20.01
N ARG A 36 6.42 20.04 -19.78
CA ARG A 36 7.62 20.43 -20.54
C ARG A 36 7.51 20.02 -22.01
N ALA A 37 7.08 18.79 -22.30
CA ALA A 37 6.89 18.34 -23.67
C ALA A 37 5.82 19.18 -24.38
N ALA A 38 4.69 19.44 -23.71
CA ALA A 38 3.65 20.34 -24.19
C ALA A 38 4.19 21.76 -24.46
N ALA A 39 4.94 22.35 -23.53
CA ALA A 39 5.56 23.66 -23.71
C ALA A 39 6.52 23.71 -24.92
N ARG A 40 7.33 22.66 -25.14
CA ARG A 40 8.24 22.58 -26.31
C ARG A 40 7.51 22.61 -27.66
N THR A 41 6.24 22.23 -27.73
CA THR A 41 5.44 22.36 -28.96
C THR A 41 5.13 23.81 -29.35
N SER A 42 5.38 24.80 -28.48
CA SER A 42 5.21 26.23 -28.80
C SER A 42 6.05 26.70 -29.98
N VAL A 43 7.10 25.96 -30.34
CA VAL A 43 7.95 26.21 -31.52
C VAL A 43 7.16 26.02 -32.82
N LEU A 44 6.09 25.21 -32.82
CA LEU A 44 5.23 24.98 -33.98
C LEU A 44 4.43 26.26 -34.31
N SER A 45 3.71 26.81 -33.33
CA SER A 45 3.18 28.19 -33.41
C SER A 45 2.61 28.69 -32.08
N ARG A 46 2.26 29.99 -32.05
CA ARG A 46 1.58 30.66 -30.92
C ARG A 46 0.30 29.95 -30.46
N ARG A 47 -0.43 29.28 -31.35
CA ARG A 47 -1.64 28.51 -30.99
C ARG A 47 -1.30 27.32 -30.07
N TRP A 48 -0.24 26.58 -30.39
CA TRP A 48 0.25 25.47 -29.55
C TRP A 48 0.71 25.96 -28.17
N HIS A 49 1.36 27.12 -28.09
CA HIS A 49 1.71 27.76 -26.81
C HIS A 49 0.46 28.07 -25.95
N HIS A 50 -0.55 28.70 -26.53
CA HIS A 50 -1.78 29.02 -25.83
C HIS A 50 -2.57 27.78 -25.39
N ALA A 51 -2.68 26.75 -26.25
CA ALA A 51 -3.29 25.47 -25.90
C ALA A 51 -2.56 24.78 -24.73
N ALA A 52 -1.22 24.74 -24.76
CA ALA A 52 -0.42 24.17 -23.68
C ALA A 52 -0.64 24.89 -22.33
N SER A 53 -0.78 26.23 -22.35
CA SER A 53 -1.02 27.04 -21.14
C SER A 53 -2.41 26.86 -20.50
N ARG A 54 -3.33 26.15 -21.17
CA ARG A 54 -4.74 25.99 -20.76
C ARG A 54 -5.14 24.52 -20.52
N LEU A 55 -4.18 23.59 -20.53
CA LEU A 55 -4.45 22.18 -20.32
C LEU A 55 -5.12 21.90 -18.97
N PRO A 56 -6.14 21.02 -18.89
CA PRO A 56 -6.78 20.68 -17.63
C PRO A 56 -5.88 19.85 -16.70
N THR A 57 -4.79 19.27 -17.22
CA THR A 57 -3.85 18.42 -16.48
C THR A 57 -2.45 19.01 -16.62
N LEU A 58 -1.84 19.40 -15.50
CA LEU A 58 -0.46 19.90 -15.44
C LEU A 58 0.42 18.85 -14.75
N LEU A 59 1.13 18.06 -15.56
CA LEU A 59 2.09 17.05 -15.08
C LEU A 59 3.50 17.61 -15.13
N LEU A 60 4.03 17.98 -13.96
CA LEU A 60 5.37 18.50 -13.76
C LEU A 60 6.30 17.35 -13.34
N PHE A 61 7.10 16.97 -14.32
CA PHE A 61 8.14 15.94 -14.28
C PHE A 61 7.64 14.49 -14.24
N GLY A 62 8.36 13.68 -15.01
CA GLY A 62 8.19 12.25 -15.25
C GLY A 62 9.50 11.79 -15.88
N PRO A 63 9.50 11.02 -16.98
CA PRO A 63 10.75 10.69 -17.68
C PRO A 63 11.49 11.93 -18.23
N ASP A 64 10.77 13.00 -18.64
CA ASP A 64 11.33 14.24 -19.20
C ASP A 64 11.72 15.30 -18.14
N ALA A 65 12.32 14.88 -17.03
CA ALA A 65 12.83 15.79 -16.00
C ALA A 65 13.96 16.69 -16.58
N PRO A 66 14.09 17.96 -16.13
CA PRO A 66 15.22 18.80 -16.51
C PRO A 66 16.48 18.39 -15.72
N PRO A 67 17.64 18.98 -16.02
CA PRO A 67 18.80 18.91 -15.14
C PRO A 67 18.43 19.27 -13.69
N PRO A 68 18.94 18.56 -12.66
CA PRO A 68 18.57 18.77 -11.26
C PRO A 68 18.60 20.23 -10.79
N ALA A 69 19.58 21.00 -11.29
CA ALA A 69 19.77 22.41 -10.96
C ALA A 69 18.61 23.34 -11.37
N SER A 70 17.82 22.99 -12.39
CA SER A 70 16.72 23.82 -12.90
C SER A 70 15.34 23.21 -12.70
N ILE A 71 15.22 22.15 -11.88
CA ILE A 71 13.93 21.52 -11.55
C ILE A 71 12.99 22.54 -10.88
N LEU A 72 13.47 23.24 -9.84
CA LEU A 72 12.64 24.16 -9.05
C LEU A 72 12.13 25.33 -9.88
N ASP A 73 13.03 26.01 -10.60
CA ASP A 73 12.67 27.16 -11.44
C ASP A 73 11.76 26.75 -12.62
N SER A 74 11.87 25.50 -13.08
CA SER A 74 10.95 24.93 -14.08
C SER A 74 9.53 24.74 -13.51
N VAL A 75 9.35 24.48 -12.22
CA VAL A 75 8.02 24.45 -11.59
C VAL A 75 7.47 25.87 -11.55
N ASP A 76 8.24 26.81 -11.01
CA ASP A 76 7.81 28.21 -10.88
C ASP A 76 7.42 28.80 -12.24
N ALA A 77 8.24 28.58 -13.27
CA ALA A 77 7.94 29.01 -14.64
C ALA A 77 6.69 28.33 -15.23
N ALA A 78 6.45 27.04 -14.95
CA ALA A 78 5.28 26.34 -15.46
C ALA A 78 3.97 26.79 -14.78
N LEU A 79 4.01 27.04 -13.47
CA LEU A 79 2.86 27.57 -12.73
C LEU A 79 2.57 29.02 -13.13
N ALA A 80 3.60 29.86 -13.28
CA ALA A 80 3.47 31.25 -13.74
C ALA A 80 2.99 31.36 -15.21
N ALA A 81 3.32 30.38 -16.06
CA ALA A 81 2.86 30.32 -17.44
C ALA A 81 1.42 29.81 -17.61
N TYR A 82 0.81 29.26 -16.56
CA TYR A 82 -0.55 28.70 -16.63
C TYR A 82 -1.61 29.81 -16.74
N ARG A 83 -2.56 29.66 -17.68
CA ARG A 83 -3.54 30.70 -18.04
C ARG A 83 -5.01 30.31 -17.86
N ALA A 84 -5.33 29.03 -17.69
CA ALA A 84 -6.72 28.64 -17.43
C ALA A 84 -7.14 29.00 -15.99
N PRO A 85 -8.43 29.27 -15.73
CA PRO A 85 -8.90 29.66 -14.41
C PRO A 85 -8.73 28.54 -13.37
N SER A 86 -8.80 27.27 -13.81
CA SER A 86 -8.75 26.07 -12.95
C SER A 86 -7.96 24.92 -13.61
N VAL A 87 -7.16 24.22 -12.82
CA VAL A 87 -6.51 22.94 -13.16
C VAL A 87 -7.35 21.79 -12.61
N LYS A 88 -7.67 20.75 -13.38
CA LYS A 88 -8.35 19.54 -12.87
C LYS A 88 -7.38 18.59 -12.16
N HIS A 89 -6.13 18.55 -12.60
CA HIS A 89 -5.12 17.66 -12.03
C HIS A 89 -3.74 18.31 -12.08
N LEU A 90 -3.17 18.63 -10.92
CA LEU A 90 -1.82 19.13 -10.75
C LEU A 90 -0.96 18.05 -10.08
N ALA A 91 0.06 17.57 -10.79
CA ALA A 91 1.04 16.63 -10.22
C ALA A 91 2.46 17.18 -10.36
N ILE A 92 3.21 17.18 -9.27
CA ILE A 92 4.62 17.57 -9.23
C ILE A 92 5.41 16.44 -8.57
N THR A 93 6.17 15.70 -9.37
CA THR A 93 6.85 14.46 -8.94
C THR A 93 8.35 14.55 -9.17
N PHE A 94 9.12 14.64 -8.09
CA PHE A 94 10.56 14.81 -8.17
C PHE A 94 11.30 13.47 -8.33
N PRO A 95 12.21 13.31 -9.31
CA PRO A 95 13.10 12.15 -9.41
C PRO A 95 13.93 11.91 -8.13
N SER A 96 14.34 10.67 -7.89
CA SER A 96 15.10 10.26 -6.69
C SER A 96 16.44 10.98 -6.48
N LYS A 97 17.04 11.54 -7.55
CA LYS A 97 18.30 12.31 -7.52
C LYS A 97 18.11 13.83 -7.60
N SER A 98 16.92 14.32 -7.25
CA SER A 98 16.62 15.77 -7.23
C SER A 98 17.31 16.48 -6.05
N PRO A 99 17.60 17.80 -6.15
CA PRO A 99 18.09 18.57 -5.02
C PRO A 99 17.09 18.57 -3.86
N ALA A 100 17.59 18.89 -2.65
CA ALA A 100 16.75 19.21 -1.51
C ALA A 100 15.79 20.36 -1.87
N VAL A 101 14.52 20.22 -1.51
CA VAL A 101 13.53 21.27 -1.65
C VAL A 101 13.36 21.94 -0.29
N LEU A 102 13.25 23.26 -0.26
CA LEU A 102 13.02 24.03 0.96
C LEU A 102 11.54 24.41 1.06
N PRO A 103 10.88 24.32 2.23
CA PRO A 103 9.45 24.62 2.39
C PRO A 103 8.97 25.95 1.79
N HIS A 104 9.80 27.00 1.86
CA HIS A 104 9.47 28.31 1.29
C HIS A 104 9.31 28.31 -0.25
N ARG A 105 9.89 27.34 -0.97
CA ARG A 105 9.65 27.15 -2.42
C ARG A 105 8.34 26.40 -2.68
N VAL A 106 7.86 25.58 -1.74
CA VAL A 106 6.61 24.80 -1.88
C VAL A 106 5.37 25.63 -1.51
N ALA A 107 5.48 26.57 -0.57
CA ALA A 107 4.34 27.41 -0.16
C ALA A 107 3.68 28.20 -1.32
N PRO A 108 4.41 28.80 -2.27
CA PRO A 108 3.81 29.38 -3.48
C PRO A 108 3.05 28.37 -4.35
N TRP A 109 3.52 27.13 -4.45
CA TRP A 109 2.87 26.07 -5.23
C TRP A 109 1.58 25.59 -4.57
N LEU A 110 1.57 25.50 -3.23
CA LEU A 110 0.37 25.21 -2.45
C LEU A 110 -0.66 26.35 -2.54
N ARG A 111 -0.23 27.62 -2.54
CA ARG A 111 -1.12 28.77 -2.79
C ARG A 111 -1.74 28.73 -4.19
N PHE A 112 -0.93 28.48 -5.22
CA PHE A 112 -1.44 28.25 -6.57
C PHE A 112 -2.44 27.09 -6.59
N ALA A 113 -2.15 25.98 -5.89
CA ALA A 113 -3.04 24.85 -5.81
C ALA A 113 -4.39 25.20 -5.14
N SER A 114 -4.38 25.95 -4.03
CA SER A 114 -5.62 26.35 -3.36
C SER A 114 -6.50 27.27 -4.18
N GLU A 115 -5.91 28.12 -5.03
CA GLU A 115 -6.63 29.04 -5.92
C GLU A 115 -7.14 28.36 -7.21
N ARG A 116 -6.43 27.33 -7.70
CA ARG A 116 -6.61 26.81 -9.07
C ARG A 116 -7.03 25.35 -9.17
N VAL A 117 -6.76 24.50 -8.18
CA VAL A 117 -7.04 23.05 -8.30
C VAL A 117 -8.52 22.76 -8.03
N ALA A 118 -9.18 22.24 -9.05
CA ALA A 118 -10.57 21.79 -9.07
C ALA A 118 -10.64 20.27 -9.34
N GLY A 119 -9.94 19.50 -8.51
CA GLY A 119 -9.76 18.04 -8.66
C GLY A 119 -8.58 17.51 -7.84
N THR A 120 -7.59 16.90 -8.49
CA THR A 120 -6.45 16.26 -7.79
C THR A 120 -5.25 17.20 -7.64
N LEU A 121 -4.70 17.26 -6.43
CA LEU A 121 -3.35 17.74 -6.13
C LEU A 121 -2.45 16.55 -5.75
N PHE A 122 -1.29 16.43 -6.40
CA PHE A 122 -0.27 15.43 -6.08
C PHE A 122 1.10 16.10 -5.99
N LEU A 123 1.71 16.12 -4.80
CA LEU A 123 3.09 16.58 -4.59
C LEU A 123 3.90 15.44 -3.99
N SER A 124 5.01 15.07 -4.64
CA SER A 124 5.89 14.01 -4.17
C SER A 124 7.37 14.40 -4.28
N PHE A 125 8.03 14.47 -3.13
CA PHE A 125 9.45 14.76 -3.00
C PHE A 125 10.25 13.48 -2.67
N PRO A 126 11.50 13.33 -3.15
CA PRO A 126 12.33 12.19 -2.83
C PRO A 126 12.83 12.28 -1.38
N TYR A 127 13.04 11.11 -0.77
CA TYR A 127 13.67 11.02 0.53
C TYR A 127 15.15 11.46 0.45
N GLN A 128 15.50 12.56 1.11
CA GLN A 128 16.89 13.02 1.22
C GLN A 128 17.62 12.21 2.30
N VAL A 129 18.69 11.51 1.92
CA VAL A 129 19.52 10.74 2.86
C VAL A 129 20.52 11.64 3.60
N ALA A 130 20.90 12.78 3.02
CA ALA A 130 21.96 13.67 3.50
C ALA A 130 21.46 15.11 3.71
N TRP A 131 20.62 15.33 4.72
CA TRP A 131 20.29 16.68 5.18
C TRP A 131 21.38 17.19 6.16
N PRO A 132 21.82 18.47 6.07
CA PRO A 132 22.77 19.03 7.03
C PRO A 132 22.34 18.80 8.49
N SER A 133 23.24 18.28 9.32
CA SER A 133 22.94 17.94 10.73
C SER A 133 22.72 19.15 11.63
N ALA A 134 23.06 20.35 11.15
CA ALA A 134 23.12 21.59 11.93
C ALA A 134 22.02 22.62 11.59
N ALA A 135 20.95 22.24 10.89
CA ALA A 135 19.81 23.13 10.67
C ALA A 135 18.97 23.24 11.97
N PRO A 136 18.86 24.42 12.60
CA PRO A 136 17.94 24.62 13.72
C PRO A 136 16.51 24.76 13.19
N GLU A 137 15.56 24.26 13.98
CA GLU A 137 14.10 24.26 13.74
C GLU A 137 13.61 23.30 12.61
N GLU A 138 12.48 22.63 12.86
CA GLU A 138 11.77 21.82 11.86
C GLU A 138 11.03 22.80 10.92
N PRO A 139 11.44 22.98 9.65
CA PRO A 139 10.94 24.09 8.83
C PRO A 139 9.46 23.89 8.49
N GLU A 140 8.65 24.92 8.74
CA GLU A 140 7.20 24.85 8.60
C GLU A 140 6.74 25.03 7.13
N VAL A 141 5.71 24.29 6.73
CA VAL A 141 4.97 24.45 5.47
C VAL A 141 3.48 24.53 5.76
N GLU A 142 2.80 25.55 5.27
CA GLU A 142 1.35 25.71 5.42
C GLU A 142 0.61 25.07 4.23
N LEU A 143 -0.42 24.28 4.52
CA LEU A 143 -1.42 23.81 3.57
C LEU A 143 -2.66 24.73 3.64
N PRO A 144 -2.90 25.57 2.62
CA PRO A 144 -4.09 26.40 2.56
C PRO A 144 -5.34 25.57 2.21
N VAL A 145 -6.52 26.17 2.39
CA VAL A 145 -7.79 25.48 2.12
C VAL A 145 -8.05 25.36 0.60
N CYS A 146 -7.69 24.22 0.03
CA CYS A 146 -7.97 23.87 -1.37
C CYS A 146 -9.44 23.48 -1.59
N GLY A 147 -10.36 24.45 -1.51
CA GLY A 147 -11.81 24.21 -1.53
C GLY A 147 -12.35 23.44 -2.76
N GLY A 148 -11.67 23.57 -3.92
CA GLY A 148 -12.00 22.84 -5.14
C GLY A 148 -11.36 21.45 -5.27
N ALA A 149 -10.42 21.08 -4.39
CA ALA A 149 -9.70 19.81 -4.50
C ALA A 149 -10.53 18.64 -3.97
N THR A 150 -10.73 17.63 -4.82
CA THR A 150 -11.38 16.35 -4.46
C THR A 150 -10.39 15.34 -3.91
N GLU A 151 -9.12 15.45 -4.28
CA GLU A 151 -8.06 14.56 -3.83
C GLU A 151 -6.77 15.35 -3.57
N ILE A 152 -6.14 15.13 -2.41
CA ILE A 152 -4.86 15.71 -2.04
C ILE A 152 -3.91 14.57 -1.63
N ASN A 153 -2.80 14.43 -2.34
CA ASN A 153 -1.70 13.51 -2.02
C ASN A 153 -0.42 14.32 -1.80
N LEU A 154 0.12 14.30 -0.59
CA LEU A 154 1.34 15.01 -0.19
C LEU A 154 2.34 14.00 0.37
N THR A 155 3.39 13.69 -0.38
CA THR A 155 4.59 12.99 0.11
C THR A 155 5.70 14.02 0.27
N LEU A 156 5.86 14.50 1.50
CA LEU A 156 6.81 15.56 1.86
C LEU A 156 8.08 14.93 2.45
N GLU A 157 8.80 15.69 3.27
CA GLU A 157 10.01 15.24 3.95
C GLU A 157 9.83 15.24 5.48
N TYR A 158 10.29 14.17 6.14
CA TYR A 158 10.01 13.90 7.56
C TYR A 158 10.43 15.01 8.53
N ARG A 159 11.39 15.86 8.12
CA ARG A 159 11.88 16.99 8.91
C ARG A 159 11.00 18.24 8.83
N TRP A 160 10.10 18.34 7.86
CA TRP A 160 9.22 19.49 7.72
C TRP A 160 8.06 19.36 8.69
N ARG A 161 7.56 20.49 9.19
CA ARG A 161 6.33 20.57 9.97
C ARG A 161 5.20 21.06 9.08
N LEU A 162 4.20 20.21 8.84
CA LEU A 162 2.98 20.61 8.15
C LEU A 162 2.09 21.38 9.12
N ARG A 163 1.72 22.60 8.73
CA ARG A 163 0.66 23.40 9.31
C ARG A 163 -0.58 23.32 8.42
N VAL A 164 -1.76 23.21 9.02
CA VAL A 164 -3.03 23.32 8.28
C VAL A 164 -3.69 24.66 8.58
N GLN A 165 -4.11 25.38 7.53
CA GLN A 165 -4.89 26.60 7.71
C GLN A 165 -6.28 26.26 8.29
N LEU A 166 -6.46 26.47 9.60
CA LEU A 166 -7.70 26.10 10.33
C LEU A 166 -8.94 26.91 9.91
N ALA A 167 -8.75 28.01 9.18
CA ALA A 167 -9.83 28.87 8.70
C ALA A 167 -10.37 28.42 7.33
N GLY A 168 -11.34 27.50 7.34
CA GLY A 168 -12.11 27.09 6.16
C GLY A 168 -12.34 25.58 6.07
N LEU A 169 -13.09 25.15 5.06
CA LEU A 169 -13.50 23.76 4.84
C LEU A 169 -13.04 23.23 3.48
N PHE A 170 -12.47 22.04 3.47
CA PHE A 170 -12.17 21.26 2.27
C PHE A 170 -13.45 20.54 1.78
N THR A 171 -14.45 21.31 1.35
CA THR A 171 -15.81 20.79 1.07
C THR A 171 -15.86 19.74 -0.04
N ALA A 172 -14.98 19.83 -1.04
CA ALA A 172 -14.92 18.86 -2.14
C ALA A 172 -14.08 17.61 -1.84
N LEU A 173 -13.28 17.62 -0.77
CA LEU A 173 -12.22 16.63 -0.54
C LEU A 173 -12.77 15.28 -0.08
N THR A 174 -12.64 14.26 -0.94
CA THR A 174 -13.01 12.88 -0.63
C THR A 174 -11.80 12.04 -0.22
N THR A 175 -10.60 12.42 -0.63
CA THR A 175 -9.40 11.59 -0.49
C THR A 175 -8.20 12.43 -0.05
N LEU A 176 -7.65 12.12 1.12
CA LEU A 176 -6.50 12.80 1.69
C LEU A 176 -5.38 11.81 2.04
N ARG A 177 -4.20 12.00 1.48
CA ARG A 177 -3.01 11.21 1.81
C ARG A 177 -1.85 12.14 2.15
N ILE A 178 -1.33 12.04 3.37
CA ILE A 178 -0.20 12.85 3.88
C ILE A 178 0.86 11.89 4.42
N HIS A 179 2.01 11.82 3.75
CA HIS A 179 3.11 10.92 4.07
C HIS A 179 4.41 11.69 4.28
N SER A 180 5.27 11.14 5.14
CA SER A 180 6.63 11.64 5.39
C SER A 180 6.65 13.09 5.87
N VAL A 181 5.89 13.44 6.93
CA VAL A 181 5.93 14.79 7.52
C VAL A 181 5.70 14.75 9.03
N THR A 182 6.05 15.83 9.74
CA THR A 182 5.71 16.05 11.15
C THR A 182 4.51 17.00 11.26
N MET A 183 3.59 16.78 12.21
CA MET A 183 2.43 17.67 12.43
C MET A 183 1.96 17.68 13.90
N GLU A 184 1.10 18.62 14.26
CA GLU A 184 0.52 18.71 15.62
C GLU A 184 -0.71 17.80 15.76
N GLY A 185 -0.92 17.20 16.95
CA GLY A 185 -2.07 16.31 17.20
C GLY A 185 -3.42 17.04 17.21
N SER A 186 -3.41 18.29 17.66
CA SER A 186 -4.51 19.26 17.61
C SER A 186 -4.92 19.58 16.17
N GLU A 187 -3.97 19.92 15.31
CA GLU A 187 -4.18 20.20 13.89
C GLU A 187 -4.66 18.97 13.13
N LEU A 188 -4.10 17.79 13.41
CA LEU A 188 -4.58 16.53 12.86
C LEU A 188 -6.05 16.28 13.21
N THR A 189 -6.40 16.47 14.49
CA THR A 189 -7.77 16.33 15.01
C THR A 189 -8.72 17.29 14.30
N ALA A 190 -8.34 18.57 14.16
CA ALA A 190 -9.15 19.59 13.50
C ALA A 190 -9.32 19.34 12.00
N LEU A 191 -8.23 19.04 11.28
CA LEU A 191 -8.22 18.76 9.84
C LEU A 191 -9.25 17.69 9.48
N VAL A 192 -9.24 16.57 10.21
CA VAL A 192 -10.10 15.42 9.90
C VAL A 192 -11.52 15.61 10.46
N SER A 193 -11.65 16.07 11.71
CA SER A 193 -12.95 16.09 12.41
C SER A 193 -13.78 17.34 12.16
N THR A 194 -13.19 18.44 11.67
CA THR A 194 -13.90 19.70 11.44
C THR A 194 -13.76 20.22 10.01
N GLN A 195 -12.61 20.06 9.36
CA GLN A 195 -12.34 20.72 8.07
C GLN A 195 -12.70 19.91 6.83
N CYS A 196 -12.82 18.58 6.93
CA CYS A 196 -13.02 17.70 5.77
C CYS A 196 -14.35 16.92 5.83
N PRO A 197 -15.52 17.60 5.68
CA PRO A 197 -16.84 17.02 5.96
C PRO A 197 -17.29 15.89 4.99
N ASN A 198 -16.63 15.76 3.83
CA ASN A 198 -16.94 14.75 2.81
C ASN A 198 -15.82 13.70 2.65
N LEU A 199 -14.86 13.66 3.58
CA LEU A 199 -13.70 12.78 3.49
C LEU A 199 -14.11 11.30 3.58
N ARG A 200 -13.73 10.50 2.58
CA ARG A 200 -13.99 9.07 2.50
C ARG A 200 -12.73 8.23 2.71
N GLU A 201 -11.59 8.70 2.22
CA GLU A 201 -10.29 8.03 2.36
C GLU A 201 -9.28 8.92 3.05
N LEU A 202 -8.69 8.41 4.14
CA LEU A 202 -7.59 9.06 4.86
C LEU A 202 -6.40 8.13 4.97
N SER A 203 -5.22 8.57 4.51
CA SER A 203 -3.95 7.84 4.69
C SER A 203 -2.89 8.76 5.27
N LEU A 204 -2.46 8.48 6.50
CA LEU A 204 -1.48 9.28 7.22
C LEU A 204 -0.27 8.43 7.58
N TYR A 205 0.90 8.89 7.14
CA TYR A 205 2.20 8.37 7.59
C TYR A 205 3.05 9.54 8.09
N VAL A 206 2.83 9.90 9.35
CA VAL A 206 3.33 11.15 9.94
C VAL A 206 3.94 10.92 11.33
N LYS A 207 4.74 11.88 11.79
CA LYS A 207 5.24 11.97 13.18
C LYS A 207 4.46 13.08 13.88
N LEU A 208 4.05 12.88 15.14
CA LEU A 208 3.57 14.00 15.95
C LEU A 208 4.75 14.80 16.53
N VAL A 209 4.64 16.13 16.55
CA VAL A 209 5.65 17.03 17.16
C VAL A 209 5.94 16.61 18.61
N ALA A 210 4.87 16.36 19.38
CA ALA A 210 4.92 15.88 20.75
C ALA A 210 3.96 14.69 20.94
N ALA A 211 4.19 13.91 21.99
CA ALA A 211 3.31 12.83 22.39
C ALA A 211 1.92 13.41 22.76
N SER A 212 0.92 13.18 21.91
CA SER A 212 -0.38 13.87 22.00
C SER A 212 -1.56 12.89 21.89
N ASP A 213 -2.71 13.33 22.39
CA ASP A 213 -4.01 12.71 22.13
C ASP A 213 -4.54 13.18 20.76
N VAL A 214 -5.23 12.29 20.05
CA VAL A 214 -5.80 12.53 18.72
C VAL A 214 -7.22 11.99 18.69
N SER A 215 -8.19 12.83 18.34
CA SER A 215 -9.56 12.38 18.06
C SER A 215 -9.91 12.52 16.58
N ILE A 216 -10.63 11.54 16.06
CA ILE A 216 -11.12 11.50 14.68
C ILE A 216 -12.60 11.18 14.73
N CYS A 217 -13.41 12.22 14.51
CA CYS A 217 -14.87 12.13 14.46
C CYS A 217 -15.32 12.41 13.02
N SER A 218 -15.84 11.41 12.30
CA SER A 218 -16.26 11.60 10.90
C SER A 218 -17.28 10.54 10.47
N ASP A 219 -18.45 11.02 10.02
CA ASP A 219 -19.54 10.17 9.52
C ASP A 219 -19.32 9.71 8.07
N SER A 220 -18.55 10.47 7.29
CA SER A 220 -18.28 10.19 5.87
C SER A 220 -17.12 9.21 5.63
N LEU A 221 -16.26 9.00 6.63
CA LEU A 221 -15.01 8.28 6.47
C LEU A 221 -15.23 6.77 6.29
N TYR A 222 -14.80 6.25 5.14
CA TYR A 222 -14.96 4.85 4.73
C TYR A 222 -13.68 4.03 4.96
N SER A 223 -12.51 4.63 4.72
CA SER A 223 -11.19 4.01 4.80
C SER A 223 -10.20 4.88 5.56
N LEU A 224 -9.56 4.32 6.59
CA LEU A 224 -8.61 4.99 7.46
C LEU A 224 -7.32 4.18 7.56
N VAL A 225 -6.20 4.77 7.17
CA VAL A 225 -4.85 4.19 7.31
C VAL A 225 -4.02 5.13 8.17
N LEU A 226 -3.77 4.76 9.43
CA LEU A 226 -2.93 5.49 10.37
C LEU A 226 -1.60 4.77 10.60
N ARG A 227 -0.52 5.45 10.23
CA ARG A 227 0.86 5.14 10.62
C ARG A 227 1.46 6.38 11.27
N VAL A 228 0.94 6.70 12.45
CA VAL A 228 1.31 7.91 13.19
C VAL A 228 2.27 7.55 14.32
N ARG A 229 3.44 8.19 14.38
CA ARG A 229 4.39 7.98 15.48
C ARG A 229 4.02 8.86 16.68
N ILE A 230 4.13 8.28 17.88
CA ILE A 230 4.00 8.96 19.18
C ILE A 230 2.56 9.44 19.52
N ILE A 231 1.53 8.63 19.24
CA ILE A 231 0.18 8.87 19.79
C ILE A 231 0.11 8.37 21.25
N GLN A 232 -0.38 9.22 22.17
CA GLN A 232 -0.74 8.81 23.52
C GLN A 232 -2.10 8.11 23.53
N ARG A 233 -3.20 8.85 23.28
CA ARG A 233 -4.54 8.30 23.10
C ARG A 233 -5.07 8.56 21.69
N LEU A 234 -5.66 7.53 21.09
CA LEU A 234 -6.46 7.64 19.87
C LEU A 234 -7.94 7.47 20.23
N GLU A 235 -8.80 8.37 19.75
CA GLU A 235 -10.26 8.25 19.85
C GLU A 235 -10.87 8.28 18.45
N LEU A 236 -11.44 7.16 17.99
CA LEU A 236 -12.10 7.05 16.70
C LEU A 236 -13.62 6.95 16.90
N MET A 237 -14.35 7.96 16.43
CA MET A 237 -15.82 7.98 16.40
C MET A 237 -16.26 8.11 14.94
N THR A 238 -16.28 6.97 14.24
CA THR A 238 -16.40 6.93 12.78
C THR A 238 -17.40 5.85 12.35
N PRO A 239 -18.73 6.13 12.43
CA PRO A 239 -19.77 5.12 12.20
C PRO A 239 -19.85 4.62 10.75
N GLY A 240 -19.31 5.39 9.79
CA GLY A 240 -19.19 5.01 8.38
C GLY A 240 -17.98 4.13 8.04
N LEU A 241 -17.07 3.85 8.99
CA LEU A 241 -15.77 3.25 8.69
C LEU A 241 -15.87 1.75 8.37
N HIS A 242 -15.36 1.34 7.20
CA HIS A 242 -15.35 -0.05 6.74
C HIS A 242 -13.94 -0.68 6.76
N LEU A 243 -12.90 0.12 6.53
CA LEU A 243 -11.50 -0.30 6.55
C LEU A 243 -10.69 0.53 7.55
N LEU A 244 -10.12 -0.13 8.55
CA LEU A 244 -9.18 0.47 9.50
C LEU A 244 -7.81 -0.21 9.39
N THR A 245 -6.76 0.56 9.14
CA THR A 245 -5.36 0.12 9.27
C THR A 245 -4.66 0.93 10.33
N LEU A 246 -4.14 0.28 11.36
CA LEU A 246 -3.33 0.90 12.42
C LEU A 246 -1.90 0.35 12.36
N SER A 247 -0.90 1.22 12.44
CA SER A 247 0.52 0.83 12.45
C SER A 247 1.29 1.48 13.60
N HIS A 248 2.12 0.70 14.28
CA HIS A 248 2.98 1.11 15.40
C HIS A 248 2.25 1.67 16.63
N SER A 249 3.03 2.15 17.61
CA SER A 249 2.67 2.31 19.02
C SER A 249 1.69 3.46 19.32
N VAL A 250 0.41 3.22 19.08
CA VAL A 250 -0.67 3.87 19.83
C VAL A 250 -0.61 3.33 21.27
N GLN A 251 -0.53 4.18 22.30
CA GLN A 251 -0.46 3.66 23.68
C GLN A 251 -1.83 3.28 24.25
N LYS A 252 -2.88 4.03 23.88
CA LYS A 252 -4.28 3.79 24.22
C LYS A 252 -5.15 4.10 23.00
N ALA A 253 -6.15 3.27 22.72
CA ALA A 253 -7.12 3.49 21.66
C ALA A 253 -8.55 3.25 22.18
N HIS A 254 -9.48 4.14 21.83
CA HIS A 254 -10.91 3.94 21.93
C HIS A 254 -11.49 4.01 20.52
N ILE A 255 -12.17 2.96 20.08
CA ILE A 255 -12.57 2.78 18.68
C ILE A 255 -14.06 2.42 18.62
N SER A 256 -14.84 3.31 18.03
CA SER A 256 -16.25 3.14 17.69
C SER A 256 -16.40 3.19 16.16
N ALA A 257 -16.69 2.03 15.59
CA ALA A 257 -16.79 1.81 14.14
C ALA A 257 -17.74 0.61 13.87
N PRO A 258 -19.06 0.75 14.11
CA PRO A 258 -20.03 -0.34 13.98
C PRO A 258 -20.03 -1.05 12.62
N LYS A 259 -19.71 -0.33 11.52
CA LYS A 259 -19.66 -0.87 10.15
C LYS A 259 -18.30 -1.44 9.74
N LEU A 260 -17.36 -1.58 10.68
CA LEU A 260 -16.00 -2.04 10.38
C LEU A 260 -16.01 -3.47 9.82
N ALA A 261 -15.65 -3.61 8.54
CA ALA A 261 -15.59 -4.90 7.85
C ALA A 261 -14.16 -5.46 7.83
N ARG A 262 -13.14 -4.60 7.74
CA ARG A 262 -11.73 -5.00 7.68
C ARG A 262 -10.85 -4.23 8.66
N LEU A 263 -10.16 -4.98 9.53
CA LEU A 263 -9.15 -4.46 10.45
C LEU A 263 -7.77 -4.97 10.03
N VAL A 264 -6.83 -4.05 9.79
CA VAL A 264 -5.42 -4.34 9.55
C VAL A 264 -4.59 -3.80 10.71
N TRP A 265 -3.93 -4.68 11.45
CA TRP A 265 -3.13 -4.34 12.63
C TRP A 265 -1.65 -4.58 12.37
N LYS A 266 -0.86 -3.51 12.25
CA LYS A 266 0.58 -3.53 11.93
C LYS A 266 1.43 -3.07 13.11
N GLY A 267 1.30 -3.73 14.25
CA GLY A 267 1.93 -3.31 15.51
C GLY A 267 2.25 -4.47 16.46
N HIS A 268 3.40 -4.38 17.13
CA HIS A 268 3.99 -5.48 17.93
C HIS A 268 3.28 -5.74 19.27
N ALA A 269 2.39 -4.85 19.71
CA ALA A 269 1.72 -4.92 21.01
C ALA A 269 0.24 -4.53 20.90
N TYR A 270 -0.61 -5.20 21.67
CA TYR A 270 -2.01 -4.86 21.93
C TYR A 270 -2.35 -5.31 23.35
N ASP A 271 -2.77 -4.34 24.15
CA ASP A 271 -3.28 -4.52 25.51
C ASP A 271 -4.80 -4.25 25.49
N PRO A 272 -5.68 -5.24 25.80
CA PRO A 272 -7.13 -5.06 25.82
C PRO A 272 -7.62 -3.94 26.75
N CYS A 273 -6.90 -3.67 27.85
CA CYS A 273 -7.25 -2.60 28.79
C CYS A 273 -7.01 -1.22 28.19
N ARG A 274 -6.04 -1.11 27.26
CA ARG A 274 -5.67 0.14 26.58
C ARG A 274 -6.33 0.32 25.22
N HIS A 275 -6.66 -0.77 24.51
CA HIS A 275 -7.21 -0.75 23.16
C HIS A 275 -8.64 -1.29 23.16
N GLN A 276 -9.59 -0.38 23.31
CA GLN A 276 -10.99 -0.66 23.49
C GLN A 276 -11.74 -0.44 22.17
N PHE A 277 -12.19 -1.52 21.54
CA PHE A 277 -13.20 -1.45 20.47
C PHE A 277 -14.58 -1.47 21.13
N ALA A 278 -15.20 -0.30 21.28
CA ALA A 278 -16.44 -0.12 22.05
C ALA A 278 -17.69 -0.53 21.25
N ASP A 279 -17.73 -0.16 19.96
CA ASP A 279 -18.80 -0.52 19.04
C ASP A 279 -18.20 -1.04 17.72
N VAL A 280 -18.09 -2.36 17.62
CA VAL A 280 -17.73 -3.11 16.41
C VAL A 280 -18.67 -4.32 16.36
N GLY A 281 -19.95 -4.05 16.08
CA GLY A 281 -21.06 -4.99 16.30
C GLY A 281 -21.19 -6.18 15.35
N HIS A 282 -20.20 -6.45 14.49
CA HIS A 282 -20.29 -7.45 13.42
C HIS A 282 -19.04 -8.33 13.32
N PRO A 283 -19.17 -9.61 12.89
CA PRO A 283 -18.00 -10.44 12.59
C PRO A 283 -17.22 -9.83 11.43
N LEU A 284 -15.92 -9.56 11.65
CA LEU A 284 -15.07 -8.95 10.63
C LEU A 284 -15.02 -9.82 9.36
N GLN A 285 -15.19 -9.21 8.20
CA GLN A 285 -14.93 -9.87 6.92
C GLN A 285 -13.45 -10.19 6.76
N CYS A 286 -12.57 -9.32 7.28
CA CYS A 286 -11.13 -9.57 7.24
C CYS A 286 -10.41 -9.02 8.49
N LEU A 287 -9.69 -9.89 9.19
CA LEU A 287 -8.70 -9.52 10.21
C LEU A 287 -7.31 -9.81 9.65
N ASP A 288 -6.46 -8.79 9.59
CA ASP A 288 -5.16 -8.80 8.91
C ASP A 288 -4.07 -8.33 9.89
N ILE A 289 -3.40 -9.28 10.56
CA ILE A 289 -2.40 -9.02 11.60
C ILE A 289 -1.01 -9.16 10.99
N ARG A 290 -0.24 -8.08 11.03
CA ARG A 290 1.08 -7.97 10.40
C ARG A 290 2.16 -7.51 11.36
N GLY A 291 3.37 -8.02 11.15
CA GLY A 291 4.57 -7.66 11.91
C GLY A 291 5.08 -8.79 12.80
N GLU A 292 6.20 -8.55 13.46
CA GLU A 292 7.05 -9.57 14.11
C GLU A 292 6.45 -10.25 15.36
N SER A 293 5.25 -9.86 15.80
CA SER A 293 4.64 -10.41 17.02
C SER A 293 3.16 -10.70 16.81
N ILE A 294 2.79 -11.97 16.96
CA ILE A 294 1.40 -12.42 16.95
C ILE A 294 0.64 -11.81 18.13
N VAL A 295 -0.54 -11.29 17.84
CA VAL A 295 -1.31 -10.43 18.75
C VAL A 295 -2.49 -11.22 19.35
N ALA A 296 -2.18 -12.19 20.20
CA ALA A 296 -3.17 -13.14 20.75
C ALA A 296 -4.44 -12.48 21.33
N PRO A 297 -4.38 -11.43 22.18
CA PRO A 297 -5.58 -10.88 22.79
C PRO A 297 -6.46 -10.11 21.80
N LEU A 298 -5.92 -9.71 20.63
CA LEU A 298 -6.71 -9.11 19.55
C LEU A 298 -7.46 -10.19 18.76
N MET A 299 -6.81 -11.31 18.47
CA MET A 299 -7.44 -12.47 17.83
C MET A 299 -8.56 -13.03 18.69
N GLN A 300 -8.33 -13.17 19.99
CA GLN A 300 -9.29 -13.70 20.97
C GLN A 300 -10.53 -12.80 21.17
N ARG A 301 -10.51 -11.53 20.70
CA ARG A 301 -11.65 -10.61 20.77
C ARG A 301 -12.75 -10.93 19.73
N PHE A 302 -12.36 -11.51 18.59
CA PHE A 302 -13.28 -11.77 17.48
C PHE A 302 -13.47 -13.28 17.33
N ASP A 303 -14.50 -13.88 17.95
CA ASP A 303 -14.64 -15.35 17.89
C ASP A 303 -14.89 -15.90 16.46
N LYS A 304 -15.33 -15.05 15.51
CA LYS A 304 -15.52 -15.40 14.09
C LYS A 304 -15.11 -14.25 13.16
N VAL A 305 -14.38 -14.59 12.11
CA VAL A 305 -14.05 -13.74 10.96
C VAL A 305 -14.29 -14.51 9.66
N VAL A 306 -14.47 -13.83 8.52
CA VAL A 306 -14.57 -14.55 7.22
C VAL A 306 -13.17 -14.93 6.73
N LYS A 307 -12.26 -13.94 6.68
CA LYS A 307 -10.85 -14.12 6.33
C LYS A 307 -9.92 -13.71 7.47
N LEU A 308 -8.98 -14.58 7.84
CA LEU A 308 -7.85 -14.26 8.71
C LEU A 308 -6.57 -14.17 7.86
N ILE A 309 -5.80 -13.11 8.02
CA ILE A 309 -4.45 -12.95 7.43
C ILE A 309 -3.47 -12.78 8.59
N LEU A 310 -2.44 -13.62 8.64
CA LEU A 310 -1.39 -13.61 9.65
C LEU A 310 -0.02 -13.51 8.96
N ASP A 311 0.76 -12.47 9.25
CA ASP A 311 2.21 -12.52 9.05
C ASP A 311 2.84 -13.15 10.30
N ILE A 312 3.55 -14.26 10.13
CA ILE A 312 4.08 -15.09 11.20
C ILE A 312 5.61 -15.08 11.17
N PHE A 313 6.17 -14.56 12.25
CA PHE A 313 7.58 -14.68 12.62
C PHE A 313 7.66 -15.55 13.88
N VAL A 314 8.49 -16.60 13.85
CA VAL A 314 8.69 -17.49 15.01
C VAL A 314 10.12 -17.30 15.52
N PRO A 315 10.32 -16.69 16.71
CA PRO A 315 11.65 -16.45 17.24
C PRO A 315 12.45 -17.75 17.43
N GLN A 316 13.78 -17.63 17.38
CA GLN A 316 14.69 -18.76 17.45
C GLN A 316 14.60 -19.51 18.80
N GLY A 317 14.94 -20.80 18.76
CA GLY A 317 15.02 -21.67 19.95
C GLY A 317 13.68 -22.05 20.60
N VAL A 318 13.78 -22.85 21.66
CA VAL A 318 12.63 -23.50 22.32
C VAL A 318 11.63 -22.49 22.89
N VAL A 319 12.13 -21.41 23.52
CA VAL A 319 11.30 -20.36 24.12
C VAL A 319 10.53 -19.57 23.05
N GLY A 320 11.15 -19.30 21.90
CA GLY A 320 10.51 -18.64 20.77
C GLY A 320 9.34 -19.46 20.21
N TYR A 321 9.55 -20.78 20.03
CA TYR A 321 8.49 -21.69 19.59
C TYR A 321 7.36 -21.83 20.63
N ALA A 322 7.70 -21.94 21.92
CA ALA A 322 6.71 -21.99 22.99
C ALA A 322 5.86 -20.71 23.05
N SER A 323 6.47 -19.53 22.87
CA SER A 323 5.74 -18.26 22.79
C SER A 323 4.84 -18.17 21.55
N PHE A 324 5.25 -18.75 20.41
CA PHE A 324 4.39 -18.87 19.23
C PHE A 324 3.15 -19.74 19.52
N LEU A 325 3.33 -20.93 20.10
CA LEU A 325 2.23 -21.83 20.45
C LEU A 325 1.24 -21.17 21.43
N ASP A 326 1.75 -20.50 22.46
CA ASP A 326 0.92 -19.77 23.42
C ASP A 326 0.14 -18.64 22.75
N LYS A 327 0.80 -17.82 21.91
CA LYS A 327 0.14 -16.72 21.19
C LYS A 327 -0.87 -17.17 20.12
N THR A 328 -0.81 -18.43 19.68
CA THR A 328 -1.71 -18.98 18.65
C THR A 328 -2.69 -20.03 19.20
N ASN A 329 -2.69 -20.29 20.52
CA ASN A 329 -3.54 -21.27 21.20
C ASN A 329 -5.07 -21.05 21.10
N LYS A 330 -5.51 -19.89 20.59
CA LYS A 330 -6.92 -19.60 20.28
C LYS A 330 -6.97 -18.64 19.08
N LEU A 331 -7.32 -19.17 17.92
CA LEU A 331 -7.56 -18.38 16.70
C LEU A 331 -9.07 -18.12 16.51
N PRO A 332 -9.45 -17.04 15.80
CA PRO A 332 -10.85 -16.80 15.45
C PRO A 332 -11.32 -17.85 14.44
N LYS A 333 -12.58 -18.26 14.48
CA LYS A 333 -13.14 -19.16 13.44
C LYS A 333 -13.10 -18.44 12.10
N CYS A 334 -12.53 -19.07 11.09
CA CYS A 334 -12.20 -18.48 9.80
C CYS A 334 -12.63 -19.42 8.65
N GLU A 335 -13.17 -18.88 7.55
CA GLU A 335 -13.43 -19.67 6.34
C GLU A 335 -12.19 -19.69 5.43
N SER A 336 -11.51 -18.54 5.33
CA SER A 336 -10.21 -18.42 4.66
C SER A 336 -9.12 -18.04 5.66
N LEU A 337 -8.06 -18.83 5.71
CA LEU A 337 -6.82 -18.55 6.44
C LEU A 337 -5.72 -18.23 5.42
N MET A 338 -5.07 -17.09 5.57
CA MET A 338 -3.91 -16.70 4.79
C MET A 338 -2.72 -16.49 5.74
N VAL A 339 -1.61 -17.17 5.48
CA VAL A 339 -0.41 -17.12 6.33
C VAL A 339 0.78 -16.68 5.48
N THR A 340 1.42 -15.59 5.86
CA THR A 340 2.77 -15.23 5.39
C THR A 340 3.77 -15.76 6.41
N LEU A 341 4.70 -16.63 6.00
CA LEU A 341 5.79 -17.08 6.85
C LEU A 341 7.06 -16.31 6.52
N THR A 342 7.65 -15.68 7.53
CA THR A 342 8.92 -14.95 7.43
C THR A 342 9.90 -15.48 8.45
N TYR A 343 11.10 -15.90 8.01
CA TYR A 343 12.26 -16.25 8.83
C TYR A 343 11.97 -17.16 10.05
N THR A 344 12.10 -18.48 9.88
CA THR A 344 11.98 -19.43 11.00
C THR A 344 13.08 -20.51 10.97
N ASP A 345 13.79 -20.70 12.09
CA ASP A 345 14.65 -21.88 12.31
C ASP A 345 13.83 -23.18 12.50
N HIS A 346 12.52 -23.02 12.73
CA HIS A 346 11.55 -24.07 13.00
C HIS A 346 10.84 -24.52 11.73
N GLY A 347 10.40 -25.79 11.71
CA GLY A 347 9.82 -26.36 10.51
C GLY A 347 8.44 -25.82 10.12
N LEU A 348 8.19 -25.76 8.82
CA LEU A 348 6.93 -25.38 8.17
C LEU A 348 5.77 -26.26 8.64
N VAL A 349 5.95 -27.58 8.58
CA VAL A 349 4.93 -28.58 8.92
C VAL A 349 4.35 -28.37 10.32
N PRO A 350 5.13 -28.39 11.42
CA PRO A 350 4.59 -28.26 12.77
C PRO A 350 3.93 -26.89 13.04
N ILE A 351 4.43 -25.81 12.43
CA ILE A 351 3.80 -24.48 12.49
C ILE A 351 2.41 -24.51 11.85
N MET A 352 2.33 -24.95 10.59
CA MET A 352 1.08 -24.93 9.82
C MET A 352 0.03 -25.88 10.39
N LEU A 353 0.46 -27.06 10.87
CA LEU A 353 -0.44 -28.01 11.52
C LEU A 353 -0.93 -27.52 12.90
N HIS A 354 -0.16 -26.70 13.62
CA HIS A 354 -0.66 -26.05 14.82
C HIS A 354 -1.75 -25.02 14.47
N LEU A 355 -1.50 -24.15 13.50
CA LEU A 355 -2.46 -23.12 13.08
C LEU A 355 -3.79 -23.74 12.59
N LEU A 356 -3.72 -24.81 11.80
CA LEU A 356 -4.92 -25.54 11.35
C LEU A 356 -5.67 -26.23 12.49
N ARG A 357 -4.97 -26.76 13.51
CA ARG A 357 -5.61 -27.25 14.74
C ARG A 357 -6.37 -26.15 15.49
N MET A 358 -5.89 -24.90 15.40
CA MET A 358 -6.47 -23.78 16.14
C MET A 358 -7.54 -22.98 15.37
N CYS A 359 -7.53 -22.93 14.03
CA CYS A 359 -8.67 -22.46 13.21
C CYS A 359 -9.44 -23.62 12.56
N TYR A 360 -10.08 -24.45 13.39
CA TYR A 360 -10.96 -25.51 12.92
C TYR A 360 -12.15 -24.94 12.12
N GLY A 361 -12.48 -25.58 11.00
CA GLY A 361 -13.50 -25.08 10.05
C GLY A 361 -12.95 -24.25 8.89
N THR A 362 -11.63 -24.04 8.80
CA THR A 362 -10.98 -23.41 7.63
C THR A 362 -11.27 -24.21 6.36
N ARG A 363 -11.80 -23.55 5.32
CA ARG A 363 -12.05 -24.13 4.00
C ARG A 363 -10.96 -23.83 2.98
N LYS A 364 -10.37 -22.65 3.06
CA LYS A 364 -9.30 -22.20 2.15
C LYS A 364 -8.06 -21.80 2.93
N LEU A 365 -6.95 -22.47 2.68
CA LEU A 365 -5.64 -22.09 3.22
C LEU A 365 -4.78 -21.51 2.08
N SER A 366 -4.28 -20.29 2.25
CA SER A 366 -3.30 -19.67 1.35
C SER A 366 -1.98 -19.43 2.09
N VAL A 367 -0.87 -19.98 1.64
CA VAL A 367 0.46 -19.87 2.29
C VAL A 367 1.41 -19.07 1.40
N LEU A 368 1.98 -17.97 1.92
CA LEU A 368 3.09 -17.24 1.29
C LEU A 368 4.40 -17.59 2.01
N LEU A 369 5.37 -18.09 1.24
CA LEU A 369 6.72 -18.39 1.73
C LEU A 369 7.67 -17.21 1.37
N HIS A 370 8.43 -16.68 2.33
CA HIS A 370 9.15 -15.39 2.21
C HIS A 370 10.47 -15.41 3.03
N ASP A 371 11.67 -15.10 2.51
CA ASP A 371 12.03 -14.49 1.22
C ASP A 371 13.34 -15.09 0.63
N PRO A 372 13.46 -15.28 -0.71
CA PRO A 372 14.66 -15.89 -1.30
C PRO A 372 15.94 -15.03 -1.31
N PHE A 373 15.88 -13.73 -0.97
CA PHE A 373 17.07 -12.88 -0.89
C PHE A 373 17.74 -12.87 0.49
N ALA A 374 17.15 -13.55 1.47
CA ALA A 374 17.79 -13.79 2.75
C ALA A 374 18.87 -14.87 2.62
N PRO A 375 20.08 -14.69 3.20
CA PRO A 375 20.95 -15.85 3.45
C PRO A 375 20.19 -16.78 4.39
N SER A 376 19.86 -17.98 3.91
CA SER A 376 19.28 -19.05 4.72
C SER A 376 20.26 -19.38 5.84
N SER A 377 20.02 -18.82 7.02
CA SER A 377 20.83 -19.09 8.20
C SER A 377 20.64 -20.55 8.57
N GLY A 378 21.65 -21.38 8.32
CA GLY A 378 21.61 -22.84 8.46
C GLY A 378 21.47 -23.36 9.89
N TYR A 379 20.87 -22.58 10.78
CA TYR A 379 20.54 -22.93 12.15
C TYR A 379 19.33 -23.84 12.17
N SER A 380 19.58 -25.13 11.95
CA SER A 380 18.59 -26.17 12.21
C SER A 380 18.19 -26.10 13.69
N CYS A 381 16.89 -25.97 14.00
CA CYS A 381 16.43 -25.88 15.39
C CYS A 381 16.95 -27.03 16.28
N VAL A 382 17.11 -26.76 17.58
CA VAL A 382 17.63 -27.74 18.55
C VAL A 382 16.70 -28.97 18.61
N SER A 383 17.27 -30.17 18.72
CA SER A 383 16.53 -31.45 18.77
C SER A 383 15.51 -31.54 19.91
N SER A 384 15.71 -30.80 21.01
CA SER A 384 14.78 -30.69 22.14
C SER A 384 13.61 -29.73 21.91
N CYS A 385 13.53 -29.03 20.77
CA CYS A 385 12.43 -28.12 20.50
C CYS A 385 11.13 -28.88 20.20
N PRO A 386 9.97 -28.47 20.76
CA PRO A 386 8.69 -29.08 20.46
C PRO A 386 8.35 -29.13 18.96
N CYS A 387 8.90 -28.22 18.14
CA CYS A 387 8.72 -28.27 16.69
C CYS A 387 9.25 -29.57 16.06
N ARG A 388 10.24 -30.23 16.66
CA ARG A 388 10.81 -31.52 16.21
C ARG A 388 10.16 -32.76 16.86
N MET A 389 9.26 -32.59 17.83
CA MET A 389 8.57 -33.71 18.47
C MET A 389 7.52 -34.35 17.54
N ALA A 390 7.28 -35.64 17.70
CA ALA A 390 6.30 -36.37 16.88
C ALA A 390 4.88 -35.80 17.04
N GLU A 391 4.55 -35.30 18.22
CA GLU A 391 3.25 -34.72 18.60
C GLU A 391 2.90 -33.46 17.79
N SER A 392 3.91 -32.64 17.48
CA SER A 392 3.75 -31.49 16.59
C SER A 392 3.49 -31.89 15.15
N HIS A 393 3.91 -33.10 14.74
CA HIS A 393 3.67 -33.66 13.41
C HIS A 393 2.42 -34.56 13.33
N LYS A 394 1.83 -34.98 14.46
CA LYS A 394 0.61 -35.80 14.52
C LYS A 394 -0.63 -34.96 14.21
N ILE A 395 -1.36 -35.33 13.16
CA ILE A 395 -2.60 -34.66 12.74
C ILE A 395 -3.79 -35.30 13.47
N ASN A 396 -4.58 -34.47 14.17
CA ASN A 396 -5.91 -34.85 14.63
C ASN A 396 -6.89 -34.59 13.49
N TYR A 397 -7.32 -35.64 12.79
CA TYR A 397 -8.18 -35.57 11.58
C TYR A 397 -9.32 -34.54 11.72
N ILE A 398 -10.08 -34.65 12.83
CA ILE A 398 -11.22 -33.79 13.22
C ILE A 398 -10.99 -32.28 13.02
N ALA A 399 -9.76 -31.79 13.18
CA ALA A 399 -9.48 -30.36 13.11
C ALA A 399 -9.35 -29.81 11.67
N ILE A 400 -9.02 -30.67 10.69
CA ILE A 400 -8.73 -30.24 9.31
C ILE A 400 -9.78 -30.73 8.31
N ASP A 401 -10.74 -31.57 8.72
CA ASP A 401 -11.82 -32.15 7.88
C ASP A 401 -12.63 -31.13 7.04
N SER A 402 -12.52 -29.82 7.27
CA SER A 402 -13.20 -28.77 6.50
C SER A 402 -12.39 -28.15 5.35
N LEU A 403 -11.11 -28.46 5.20
CA LEU A 403 -10.24 -27.81 4.20
C LEU A 403 -10.54 -28.34 2.78
N GLU A 404 -10.97 -27.46 1.89
CA GLU A 404 -11.37 -27.75 0.50
C GLU A 404 -10.35 -27.23 -0.52
N GLU A 405 -9.63 -26.14 -0.20
CA GLU A 405 -8.66 -25.50 -1.07
C GLU A 405 -7.33 -25.18 -0.36
N LEU A 406 -6.21 -25.48 -1.03
CA LEU A 406 -4.86 -25.11 -0.61
C LEU A 406 -4.16 -24.33 -1.73
N GLU A 407 -3.72 -23.11 -1.44
CA GLU A 407 -2.87 -22.30 -2.30
C GLU A 407 -1.49 -22.13 -1.67
N ILE A 408 -0.41 -22.36 -2.42
CA ILE A 408 0.96 -22.13 -1.95
C ILE A 408 1.66 -21.18 -2.92
N TYR A 409 2.19 -20.07 -2.39
CA TYR A 409 2.86 -19.02 -3.14
C TYR A 409 4.35 -18.99 -2.82
N TYR A 410 5.16 -18.72 -3.86
CA TYR A 410 6.62 -18.72 -3.81
C TYR A 410 7.20 -20.11 -3.50
N PHE A 411 6.52 -21.16 -3.97
CA PHE A 411 6.96 -22.54 -3.84
C PHE A 411 8.33 -22.75 -4.51
N THR A 412 9.25 -23.41 -3.82
CA THR A 412 10.59 -23.74 -4.33
C THR A 412 10.69 -25.21 -4.72
N GLY A 413 9.93 -26.09 -4.05
CA GLY A 413 10.03 -27.54 -4.16
C GLY A 413 11.02 -28.18 -3.18
N SER A 414 11.34 -27.49 -2.07
CA SER A 414 12.16 -28.03 -0.98
C SER A 414 11.53 -29.27 -0.35
N ASP A 415 12.34 -30.17 0.23
CA ASP A 415 11.85 -31.40 0.86
C ASP A 415 10.79 -31.16 1.95
N GLU A 416 10.93 -30.04 2.68
CA GLU A 416 9.99 -29.60 3.72
C GLU A 416 8.65 -29.10 3.14
N GLU A 417 8.67 -28.31 2.07
CA GLU A 417 7.45 -27.94 1.33
C GLU A 417 6.74 -29.19 0.75
N MET A 418 7.52 -30.13 0.24
CA MET A 418 7.05 -31.40 -0.32
C MET A 418 6.52 -32.36 0.76
N GLU A 419 7.01 -32.28 2.00
CA GLU A 419 6.47 -32.98 3.16
C GLU A 419 5.16 -32.35 3.63
N PHE A 420 5.09 -31.01 3.66
CA PHE A 420 3.90 -30.26 4.01
C PHE A 420 2.72 -30.56 3.07
N VAL A 421 2.93 -30.49 1.75
CA VAL A 421 1.92 -30.86 0.75
C VAL A 421 1.43 -32.30 0.96
N HIS A 422 2.36 -33.25 1.12
CA HIS A 422 2.03 -34.67 1.30
C HIS A 422 1.23 -34.94 2.59
N LYS A 423 1.55 -34.25 3.70
CA LYS A 423 0.84 -34.42 4.97
C LYS A 423 -0.57 -33.88 4.91
N LEU A 424 -0.78 -32.72 4.26
CA LEU A 424 -2.13 -32.20 4.07
C LEU A 424 -2.95 -33.04 3.09
N SER A 425 -2.39 -33.43 1.93
CA SER A 425 -3.10 -34.27 0.96
C SER A 425 -3.53 -35.62 1.56
N SER A 426 -2.64 -36.26 2.34
CA SER A 426 -2.90 -37.56 2.96
C SER A 426 -3.97 -37.51 4.04
N CYS A 427 -4.02 -36.44 4.84
CA CYS A 427 -4.99 -36.29 5.92
C CYS A 427 -6.34 -35.73 5.48
N ASN A 428 -6.41 -35.06 4.32
CA ASN A 428 -7.61 -34.40 3.82
C ASN A 428 -8.18 -35.00 2.53
N SER A 429 -7.81 -36.24 2.19
CA SER A 429 -8.21 -36.94 0.95
C SER A 429 -9.72 -37.04 0.68
N ALA A 430 -10.56 -36.84 1.69
CA ALA A 430 -12.02 -36.79 1.57
C ALA A 430 -12.58 -35.41 1.21
N THR A 431 -11.88 -34.31 1.53
CA THR A 431 -12.43 -32.94 1.46
C THR A 431 -11.60 -31.94 0.67
N LEU A 432 -10.28 -32.12 0.57
CA LEU A 432 -9.41 -31.31 -0.26
C LEU A 432 -9.72 -31.57 -1.74
N LYS A 433 -10.13 -30.53 -2.46
CA LYS A 433 -10.50 -30.58 -3.88
C LYS A 433 -9.44 -29.96 -4.77
N ASN A 434 -8.90 -28.81 -4.35
CA ASN A 434 -8.01 -27.99 -5.16
C ASN A 434 -6.67 -27.75 -4.43
N LEU A 435 -5.57 -28.01 -5.13
CA LEU A 435 -4.22 -27.58 -4.75
C LEU A 435 -3.68 -26.67 -5.86
N VAL A 436 -3.36 -25.42 -5.54
CA VAL A 436 -2.83 -24.44 -6.48
C VAL A 436 -1.44 -24.00 -6.04
N ILE A 437 -0.45 -24.15 -6.91
CA ILE A 437 0.96 -23.82 -6.62
C ILE A 437 1.42 -22.69 -7.53
N TYR A 438 1.78 -21.56 -6.92
CA TYR A 438 2.28 -20.37 -7.58
C TYR A 438 3.82 -20.30 -7.46
N TYR A 439 4.49 -20.54 -8.58
CA TYR A 439 5.95 -20.66 -8.71
C TYR A 439 6.59 -19.38 -9.25
N THR A 440 7.71 -18.95 -8.66
CA THR A 440 8.45 -17.76 -9.11
C THR A 440 9.78 -18.09 -9.77
N LEU A 441 9.98 -17.54 -10.97
CA LEU A 441 11.27 -17.49 -11.67
C LEU A 441 12.24 -16.53 -10.96
N PHE A 442 12.88 -17.00 -9.88
CA PHE A 442 14.18 -16.60 -9.29
C PHE A 442 14.17 -16.84 -7.77
N PRO A 443 15.29 -17.22 -7.13
CA PRO A 443 16.53 -17.80 -7.67
C PRO A 443 16.48 -19.34 -7.67
N GLY A 444 15.30 -19.93 -7.44
CA GLY A 444 15.10 -21.38 -7.51
C GLY A 444 15.30 -21.96 -8.92
N PRO A 445 15.47 -23.30 -9.03
CA PRO A 445 15.49 -23.98 -10.33
C PRO A 445 14.18 -23.72 -11.09
N PRO A 446 14.16 -23.79 -12.43
CA PRO A 446 12.91 -23.64 -13.18
C PRO A 446 11.92 -24.75 -12.77
N LEU A 447 10.62 -24.42 -12.69
CA LEU A 447 9.57 -25.43 -12.52
C LEU A 447 9.65 -26.42 -13.68
N THR A 448 9.98 -27.68 -13.38
CA THR A 448 10.05 -28.75 -14.37
C THR A 448 8.84 -29.66 -14.26
N LYS A 449 8.46 -30.32 -15.38
CA LYS A 449 7.41 -31.35 -15.36
C LYS A 449 7.63 -32.42 -14.29
N LYS A 450 8.90 -32.79 -14.04
CA LYS A 450 9.30 -33.71 -12.97
C LYS A 450 8.88 -33.22 -11.57
N VAL A 451 9.03 -31.93 -11.27
CA VAL A 451 8.56 -31.37 -9.97
C VAL A 451 7.03 -31.40 -9.90
N CYS A 452 6.33 -31.05 -10.98
CA CYS A 452 4.87 -31.13 -11.04
C CYS A 452 4.36 -32.56 -10.84
N GLU A 453 5.00 -33.54 -11.49
CA GLU A 453 4.73 -34.97 -11.31
C GLU A 453 5.04 -35.45 -9.88
N MET A 454 6.16 -35.01 -9.28
CA MET A 454 6.49 -35.33 -7.89
C MET A 454 5.46 -34.81 -6.88
N VAL A 455 4.90 -33.62 -7.11
CA VAL A 455 3.80 -33.08 -6.29
C VAL A 455 2.52 -33.88 -6.51
N ARG A 456 2.13 -34.13 -7.77
CA ARG A 456 0.92 -34.90 -8.12
C ARG A 456 0.96 -36.31 -7.53
N ASN A 457 2.09 -37.00 -7.62
CA ASN A 457 2.30 -38.34 -7.06
C ASN A 457 2.26 -38.38 -5.52
N ARG A 458 2.33 -37.22 -4.84
CA ARG A 458 2.17 -37.08 -3.39
C ARG A 458 0.78 -36.56 -2.99
N CYS A 459 -0.14 -36.38 -3.93
CA CYS A 459 -1.53 -36.00 -3.67
C CYS A 459 -2.47 -37.19 -3.85
N ASP A 460 -3.64 -37.16 -3.19
CA ASP A 460 -4.71 -38.10 -3.53
C ASP A 460 -5.14 -37.85 -5.00
N PRO A 461 -5.35 -38.90 -5.83
CA PRO A 461 -5.74 -38.73 -7.24
C PRO A 461 -7.01 -37.90 -7.49
N LYS A 462 -7.84 -37.65 -6.48
CA LYS A 462 -9.03 -36.79 -6.57
C LYS A 462 -8.72 -35.30 -6.47
N VAL A 463 -7.54 -34.92 -5.95
CA VAL A 463 -7.15 -33.51 -5.78
C VAL A 463 -6.73 -32.94 -7.13
N LYS A 464 -7.41 -31.89 -7.58
CA LYS A 464 -7.00 -31.11 -8.75
C LYS A 464 -5.75 -30.29 -8.41
N VAL A 465 -4.62 -30.59 -9.04
CA VAL A 465 -3.35 -29.89 -8.84
C VAL A 465 -3.04 -28.99 -10.04
N GLU A 466 -3.08 -27.67 -9.82
CA GLU A 466 -2.78 -26.63 -10.82
C GLU A 466 -1.46 -25.91 -10.51
N PHE A 467 -0.66 -25.63 -11.54
CA PHE A 467 0.58 -24.87 -11.41
C PHE A 467 0.52 -23.54 -12.17
N TYR A 468 0.95 -22.46 -11.51
CA TYR A 468 1.03 -21.13 -12.11
C TYR A 468 2.46 -20.57 -12.01
N LEU A 469 2.96 -20.00 -13.10
CA LEU A 469 4.27 -19.36 -13.18
C LEU A 469 4.13 -17.84 -13.22
N ASN A 470 4.91 -17.10 -12.43
CA ASN A 470 4.97 -15.63 -12.58
C ASN A 470 5.81 -15.25 -13.79
N SER A 471 5.18 -14.66 -14.80
CA SER A 471 5.83 -14.05 -15.96
C SER A 471 5.43 -12.58 -16.06
N HIS A 472 6.40 -11.67 -15.96
CA HIS A 472 6.22 -10.22 -16.06
C HIS A 472 5.09 -9.64 -15.17
N GLY A 473 4.91 -10.19 -13.97
CA GLY A 473 3.88 -9.73 -13.01
C GLY A 473 2.49 -10.31 -13.27
N LYS A 474 2.36 -11.31 -14.13
CA LYS A 474 1.13 -12.10 -14.34
C LYS A 474 1.38 -13.57 -14.02
N TRP A 475 0.42 -14.19 -13.37
CA TRP A 475 0.40 -15.64 -13.17
C TRP A 475 -0.18 -16.31 -14.40
N LEU A 476 0.62 -17.13 -15.08
CA LEU A 476 0.22 -17.93 -16.23
C LEU A 476 0.10 -19.40 -15.81
N CYS A 477 -0.93 -20.10 -16.28
CA CYS A 477 -1.00 -21.57 -16.12
C CYS A 477 0.24 -22.19 -16.78
N PHE A 478 0.89 -23.10 -16.06
CA PHE A 478 2.04 -23.87 -16.54
C PHE A 478 1.64 -25.20 -17.19
N ASP A 479 0.47 -25.72 -16.80
CA ASP A 479 -0.13 -26.95 -17.33
C ASP A 479 -0.77 -26.77 -18.72
#